data_AF-A0A7J0EZS2-F1
#
_entry.id   AF-A0A7J0EZS2-F1
#
_cell.length_a   1.000
_cell.length_b   1.000
_cell.length_c   1.000
_cell.angle_alpha   90.00
_cell.angle_beta   90.00
_cell.angle_gamma   90.00
#
_symmetry.space_group_name_H-M   'P 1'
#
loop_
_entity.id
_entity.type
_entity.pdbx_description
1 polymer ?
#
loop_
_entity_poly.entity_id
_entity_poly.type
_entity_poly.pdbx_seq_one_letter_code
_entity_poly.pdbx_strand_id
1 'polypeptide(L)'
;MFGPAANTGHDNSGVSGPVLIPMRFVWPYGGRRVLLSGSFTRWTDHIPMSPMEGCPTVFQVIHSLMPGYHQFKFFVDGEWRHDEHQPFVTGNYGVVNTVILAREANVIPAIYSPEATDGSNMDVDNDLFLRLEAISRISEADIETSRHRISEFLSTHTAYELLPESGKVIALDVNLPVKQAFHILYEQGIPVAPLWDFCTAQFVGVLSALDFILILREGGCDGGLSFFLDK
;
A
#
# COMPACT_ATOMS: atom_id res chain seq x y z
N MET A 1 -13.36 39.04 -49.63
CA MET A 1 -12.73 37.73 -49.90
C MET A 1 -12.72 36.96 -48.59
N PHE A 2 -13.65 36.02 -48.45
CA PHE A 2 -13.72 35.07 -47.33
C PHE A 2 -13.27 33.71 -47.88
N GLY A 3 -12.26 33.10 -47.26
CA GLY A 3 -11.82 31.73 -47.56
C GLY A 3 -12.34 30.77 -46.48
N PRO A 4 -12.76 29.53 -46.83
CA PRO A 4 -13.48 28.66 -45.92
C PRO A 4 -12.55 27.77 -45.09
N ALA A 5 -13.04 27.43 -43.90
CA ALA A 5 -12.48 26.46 -42.97
C ALA A 5 -12.54 25.03 -43.54
N ALA A 6 -11.50 24.25 -43.27
CA ALA A 6 -11.52 22.80 -43.33
C ALA A 6 -11.07 22.25 -41.98
N ASN A 7 -12.03 21.70 -41.25
CA ASN A 7 -11.80 20.80 -40.12
C ASN A 7 -11.28 19.45 -40.66
N THR A 8 -10.28 18.90 -40.00
CA THR A 8 -9.94 17.47 -39.99
C THR A 8 -9.14 17.28 -38.70
N GLY A 9 -9.72 16.71 -37.65
CA GLY A 9 -9.77 15.26 -37.43
C GLY A 9 -8.54 14.87 -36.61
N HIS A 10 -8.65 14.94 -35.28
CA HIS A 10 -8.57 13.78 -34.39
C HIS A 10 -7.22 13.06 -34.42
N ASP A 11 -6.43 13.27 -33.37
CA ASP A 11 -5.82 12.21 -32.57
C ASP A 11 -5.04 12.87 -31.43
N ASN A 12 -5.62 12.85 -30.23
CA ASN A 12 -4.79 12.86 -29.03
C ASN A 12 -5.38 11.79 -28.12
N SER A 13 -4.96 10.57 -28.42
CA SER A 13 -4.99 9.42 -27.52
C SER A 13 -4.42 9.86 -26.18
N GLY A 14 -5.32 10.15 -25.23
CA GLY A 14 -4.95 10.36 -23.84
C GLY A 14 -4.42 9.05 -23.28
N VAL A 15 -3.13 8.80 -23.48
CA VAL A 15 -2.39 7.76 -22.78
C VAL A 15 -2.53 8.06 -21.30
N SER A 16 -3.40 7.32 -20.62
CA SER A 16 -3.52 7.32 -19.17
C SER A 16 -2.23 6.71 -18.62
N GLY A 17 -1.18 7.51 -18.53
CA GLY A 17 0.07 7.13 -17.88
C GLY A 17 -0.20 6.81 -16.40
N PRO A 18 0.60 5.94 -15.78
CA PRO A 18 0.45 5.64 -14.36
C PRO A 18 0.56 6.94 -13.56
N VAL A 19 -0.44 7.21 -12.70
CA VAL A 19 -0.42 8.35 -11.78
C VAL A 19 0.70 8.13 -10.77
N LEU A 20 1.73 8.97 -10.79
CA LEU A 20 2.82 8.93 -9.83
C LEU A 20 2.63 10.00 -8.76
N ILE A 21 2.89 9.64 -7.51
CA ILE A 21 2.79 10.50 -6.32
C ILE A 21 4.22 10.95 -5.94
N PRO A 22 4.54 12.26 -5.96
CA PRO A 22 5.84 12.76 -5.50
C PRO A 22 6.00 12.52 -3.99
N MET A 23 6.98 11.70 -3.60
CA MET A 23 7.30 11.41 -2.21
C MET A 23 8.64 12.04 -1.83
N ARG A 24 8.69 12.73 -0.70
CA ARG A 24 9.94 13.30 -0.15
C ARG A 24 10.58 12.33 0.83
N PHE A 25 11.82 11.97 0.56
CA PHE A 25 12.67 11.20 1.47
C PHE A 25 13.67 12.13 2.13
N VAL A 26 13.85 11.97 3.44
CA VAL A 26 14.73 12.82 4.25
C VAL A 26 15.64 11.94 5.11
N TRP A 27 16.91 12.33 5.20
CA TRP A 27 17.92 11.73 6.08
C TRP A 27 18.55 12.82 6.95
N PRO A 28 18.22 12.91 8.25
CA PRO A 28 18.61 14.04 9.09
C PRO A 28 19.98 13.88 9.80
N TYR A 29 20.66 12.74 9.64
CA TYR A 29 21.79 12.36 10.50
C TYR A 29 23.18 12.71 9.95
N GLY A 30 23.27 13.53 8.91
CA GLY A 30 24.52 13.86 8.25
C GLY A 30 25.12 12.71 7.44
N GLY A 31 26.28 13.00 6.83
CA GLY A 31 27.01 12.11 5.91
C GLY A 31 27.70 12.94 4.83
N ARG A 32 28.69 12.36 4.13
CA ARG A 32 29.30 13.01 2.95
C ARG A 32 28.58 12.66 1.67
N ARG A 33 28.12 11.42 1.54
CA ARG A 33 27.34 10.94 0.41
C ARG A 33 26.17 10.10 0.90
N VAL A 34 24.96 10.60 0.68
CA VAL A 34 23.72 9.94 1.04
C VAL A 34 22.98 9.58 -0.24
N LEU A 35 22.67 8.30 -0.40
CA LEU A 35 21.91 7.77 -1.53
C LEU A 35 20.65 7.06 -1.01
N LEU A 36 19.59 7.05 -1.83
CA LEU A 36 18.35 6.34 -1.59
C LEU A 36 18.25 5.14 -2.54
N SER A 37 17.84 3.98 -2.03
CA SER A 37 17.48 2.82 -2.85
C SER A 37 16.23 2.17 -2.27
N GLY A 38 15.43 1.51 -3.11
CA GLY A 38 14.22 0.85 -2.65
C GLY A 38 13.57 -0.01 -3.72
N SER A 39 12.37 -0.50 -3.39
CA SER A 39 11.53 -1.30 -4.30
C SER A 39 11.31 -0.62 -5.66
N PHE A 40 11.18 0.71 -5.68
CA PHE A 40 11.01 1.53 -6.89
C PHE A 40 12.28 1.66 -7.75
N THR A 41 13.46 1.38 -7.20
CA THR A 41 14.72 1.24 -7.95
C THR A 41 15.14 -0.22 -8.12
N ARG A 42 14.22 -1.17 -7.85
CA ARG A 42 14.48 -2.62 -7.81
C ARG A 42 15.68 -3.01 -6.93
N TRP A 43 16.05 -2.16 -5.98
CA TRP A 43 17.25 -2.31 -5.14
C TRP A 43 18.58 -2.39 -5.91
N THR A 44 18.59 -2.07 -7.20
CA THR A 44 19.81 -2.11 -8.04
C THR A 44 20.40 -0.72 -8.22
N ASP A 45 19.54 0.29 -8.37
CA ASP A 45 19.98 1.66 -8.58
C ASP A 45 19.93 2.48 -7.28
N HIS A 46 20.76 3.53 -7.26
CA HIS A 46 20.91 4.46 -6.14
C HIS A 46 20.63 5.89 -6.60
N ILE A 47 19.72 6.57 -5.91
CA ILE A 47 19.34 7.95 -6.17
C ILE A 47 20.13 8.86 -5.23
N PRO A 48 20.98 9.78 -5.73
CA PRO A 48 21.68 10.73 -4.87
C PRO A 48 20.72 11.70 -4.18
N MET A 49 20.96 11.95 -2.89
CA MET A 49 20.23 12.94 -2.11
C MET A 49 21.03 14.24 -2.00
N SER A 50 20.33 15.38 -1.93
CA SER A 50 20.94 16.71 -1.82
C SER A 50 20.76 17.27 -0.41
N PRO A 51 21.75 18.01 0.13
CA PRO A 51 21.57 18.74 1.38
C PRO A 51 20.37 19.70 1.30
N MET A 52 19.64 19.83 2.39
CA MET A 52 18.52 20.75 2.52
C MET A 52 19.04 22.18 2.68
N GLU A 53 18.35 23.15 2.09
CA GLU A 53 18.70 24.57 2.22
C GLU A 53 18.68 25.00 3.70
N GLY A 54 19.76 25.63 4.15
CA GLY A 54 19.92 26.07 5.54
C GLY A 54 20.34 24.97 6.53
N CYS A 55 20.27 23.69 6.16
CA CYS A 55 20.58 22.55 7.03
C CYS A 55 21.47 21.53 6.29
N PRO A 56 22.80 21.74 6.19
CA PRO A 56 23.70 20.90 5.40
C PRO A 56 23.86 19.47 5.94
N THR A 57 23.42 19.22 7.18
CA THR A 57 23.40 17.89 7.81
C THR A 57 22.17 17.07 7.43
N VAL A 58 21.13 17.70 6.86
CA VAL A 58 19.90 17.03 6.46
C VAL A 58 19.92 16.85 4.96
N PHE A 59 19.81 15.62 4.48
CA PHE A 59 19.75 15.30 3.06
C PHE A 59 18.30 14.99 2.67
N GLN A 60 17.90 15.38 1.46
CA GLN A 60 16.58 15.10 0.93
C GLN A 60 16.59 14.78 -0.57
N VAL A 61 15.57 14.04 -1.01
CA VAL A 61 15.23 13.85 -2.42
C VAL A 61 13.73 13.70 -2.57
N ILE A 62 13.17 14.20 -3.67
CA ILE A 62 11.78 13.94 -4.05
C ILE A 62 11.80 12.93 -5.20
N HIS A 63 11.11 11.82 -5.04
CA HIS A 63 10.99 10.79 -6.06
C HIS A 63 9.53 10.41 -6.27
N SER A 64 9.10 10.35 -7.52
CA SER A 64 7.72 10.04 -7.87
C SER A 64 7.50 8.53 -7.86
N LEU A 65 6.57 8.08 -7.02
CA LEU A 65 6.28 6.67 -6.78
C LEU A 65 4.89 6.29 -7.26
N MET A 66 4.69 5.02 -7.61
CA MET A 66 3.34 4.52 -7.82
C MET A 66 2.58 4.45 -6.48
N PRO A 67 1.23 4.50 -6.47
CA PRO A 67 0.46 4.19 -5.27
C PRO A 67 0.74 2.75 -4.83
N GLY A 68 0.80 2.53 -3.52
CA GLY A 68 1.07 1.22 -2.94
C GLY A 68 2.08 1.24 -1.82
N TYR A 69 2.52 0.05 -1.43
CA TYR A 69 3.51 -0.17 -0.38
C TYR A 69 4.92 -0.23 -0.97
N HIS A 70 5.83 0.59 -0.45
CA HIS A 70 7.21 0.66 -0.88
C HIS A 70 8.16 0.51 0.30
N GLN A 71 9.18 -0.33 0.10
CA GLN A 71 10.33 -0.44 0.99
C GLN A 71 11.51 0.36 0.43
N PHE A 72 12.31 0.94 1.31
CA PHE A 72 13.50 1.71 0.95
C PHE A 72 14.57 1.68 2.06
N LYS A 73 15.79 2.08 1.71
CA LYS A 73 16.93 2.17 2.61
C LYS A 73 17.89 3.25 2.14
N PHE A 74 18.61 3.84 3.09
CA PHE A 74 19.64 4.84 2.81
C PHE A 74 21.01 4.17 2.72
N PHE A 75 21.83 4.61 1.78
CA PHE A 75 23.23 4.23 1.69
C PHE A 75 24.09 5.45 2.00
N VAL A 76 24.67 5.46 3.20
CA VAL A 76 25.35 6.62 3.80
C VAL A 76 26.82 6.28 3.96
N ASP A 77 27.68 6.97 3.23
CA ASP A 77 29.14 6.84 3.33
C ASP A 77 29.69 5.41 3.20
N GLY A 78 28.99 4.54 2.47
CA GLY A 78 29.39 3.14 2.28
C GLY A 78 28.55 2.13 3.07
N GLU A 79 27.70 2.60 3.98
CA GLU A 79 26.95 1.76 4.91
C GLU A 79 25.44 1.85 4.66
N TRP A 80 24.76 0.70 4.72
CA TRP A 80 23.32 0.63 4.62
C TRP A 80 22.66 1.01 5.95
N ARG A 81 21.90 2.11 5.95
CA ARG A 81 21.20 2.66 7.12
C ARG A 81 19.71 2.80 6.88
N HIS A 82 18.96 2.76 7.96
CA HIS A 82 17.54 3.08 7.98
C HIS A 82 17.33 4.20 9.01
N ASP A 83 16.25 4.95 8.85
CA ASP A 83 15.82 5.94 9.83
C ASP A 83 14.93 5.25 10.87
N GLU A 84 15.35 5.19 12.13
CA GLU A 84 14.62 4.54 13.22
C GLU A 84 13.33 5.29 13.62
N HIS A 85 13.19 6.55 13.22
CA HIS A 85 11.99 7.36 13.46
C HIS A 85 10.94 7.23 12.36
N GLN A 86 11.29 6.63 11.22
CA GLN A 86 10.36 6.35 10.14
C GLN A 86 9.83 4.91 10.25
N PRO A 87 8.64 4.60 9.70
CA PRO A 87 8.15 3.22 9.67
C PRO A 87 9.17 2.28 9.02
N PHE A 88 9.37 1.09 9.61
CA PHE A 88 10.31 0.09 9.11
C PHE A 88 9.83 -1.34 9.37
N VAL A 89 10.43 -2.29 8.67
CA VAL A 89 10.24 -3.74 8.84
C VAL A 89 11.60 -4.41 8.93
N THR A 90 11.66 -5.44 9.76
CA THR A 90 12.80 -6.36 9.86
C THR A 90 12.50 -7.62 9.06
N GLY A 91 13.38 -7.97 8.14
CA GLY A 91 13.29 -9.23 7.38
C GLY A 91 14.65 -9.92 7.27
N ASN A 92 14.72 -10.93 6.39
CA ASN A 92 15.93 -11.75 6.21
C ASN A 92 17.15 -10.95 5.72
N TYR A 93 16.93 -9.76 5.14
CA TYR A 93 17.98 -8.87 4.60
C TYR A 93 18.24 -7.66 5.52
N GLY A 94 17.83 -7.75 6.78
CA GLY A 94 17.95 -6.71 7.78
C GLY A 94 16.75 -5.75 7.82
N VAL A 95 16.96 -4.59 8.40
CA VAL A 95 15.93 -3.56 8.58
C VAL A 95 15.86 -2.64 7.35
N VAL A 96 14.65 -2.34 6.89
CA VAL A 96 14.35 -1.40 5.79
C VAL A 96 13.19 -0.50 6.19
N ASN A 97 13.22 0.77 5.77
CA ASN A 97 12.10 1.69 5.96
C ASN A 97 10.95 1.37 5.00
N THR A 98 9.74 1.85 5.33
CA THR A 98 8.51 1.65 4.56
C THR A 98 7.71 2.91 4.40
N VAL A 99 7.02 3.02 3.26
CA VAL A 99 6.02 4.05 3.01
C VAL A 99 4.82 3.41 2.30
N ILE A 100 3.60 3.84 2.65
CA ILE A 100 2.36 3.47 1.96
C ILE A 100 1.81 4.73 1.32
N LEU A 101 1.63 4.70 0.01
CA LEU A 101 1.07 5.80 -0.77
C LEU A 101 -0.35 5.42 -1.19
N ALA A 102 -1.34 6.04 -0.56
CA ALA A 102 -2.72 5.92 -0.99
C ALA A 102 -2.96 6.79 -2.23
N ARG A 103 -3.73 6.28 -3.20
CA ARG A 103 -4.25 7.11 -4.29
C ARG A 103 -5.26 8.07 -3.68
N GLU A 104 -4.94 9.36 -3.59
CA GLU A 104 -5.84 10.36 -3.03
C GLU A 104 -7.14 10.42 -3.86
N ALA A 105 -8.28 10.21 -3.19
CA ALA A 105 -9.55 10.80 -3.61
C ALA A 105 -9.58 12.22 -3.03
N ASN A 106 -9.23 13.23 -3.85
CA ASN A 106 -9.38 14.67 -3.62
C ASN A 106 -9.36 15.12 -2.14
N VAL A 107 -8.17 15.32 -1.60
CA VAL A 107 -8.00 16.05 -0.33
C VAL A 107 -8.01 17.55 -0.63
N ILE A 108 -9.00 18.26 -0.09
CA ILE A 108 -9.07 19.73 -0.13
C ILE A 108 -7.91 20.29 0.72
N PRO A 109 -7.08 21.23 0.23
CA PRO A 109 -5.97 21.75 1.01
C PRO A 109 -6.38 22.92 1.93
N ALA A 110 -5.82 22.87 3.14
CA ALA A 110 -5.46 23.97 4.04
C ALA A 110 -6.57 24.89 4.60
N ILE A 111 -6.72 24.88 5.93
CA ILE A 111 -7.06 26.09 6.71
C ILE A 111 -6.12 26.18 7.93
N TYR A 112 -5.14 27.06 7.79
CA TYR A 112 -4.54 27.99 8.76
C TYR A 112 -4.33 27.58 10.24
N SER A 113 -3.06 27.59 10.67
CA SER A 113 -2.68 27.96 12.03
C SER A 113 -3.07 29.42 12.32
N PRO A 114 -3.34 29.78 13.60
CA PRO A 114 -2.42 30.73 14.23
C PRO A 114 -2.13 30.45 15.73
N GLU A 115 -0.84 30.66 16.05
CA GLU A 115 -0.25 31.34 17.22
C GLU A 115 -0.34 30.79 18.67
N ALA A 116 0.76 31.06 19.36
CA ALA A 116 1.24 30.57 20.65
C ALA A 116 0.51 31.13 21.89
N THR A 117 0.61 30.44 23.05
CA THR A 117 1.42 30.84 24.24
C THR A 117 1.08 29.97 25.46
N ASP A 118 2.13 29.55 26.18
CA ASP A 118 2.26 29.42 27.64
C ASP A 118 1.86 28.14 28.42
N GLY A 119 2.77 27.74 29.34
CA GLY A 119 2.37 27.22 30.65
C GLY A 119 2.73 25.78 31.07
N SER A 120 4.02 25.54 31.36
CA SER A 120 4.57 24.76 32.51
C SER A 120 4.24 23.27 32.81
N ASN A 121 5.35 22.52 32.93
CA ASN A 121 5.73 21.52 33.97
C ASN A 121 5.27 20.03 33.96
N MET A 122 6.30 19.16 33.83
CA MET A 122 6.66 17.88 34.49
C MET A 122 5.56 16.85 34.86
N ASP A 123 5.72 15.53 34.74
CA ASP A 123 6.67 14.57 34.16
C ASP A 123 5.99 13.17 34.37
N VAL A 124 6.53 12.14 33.71
CA VAL A 124 6.42 10.70 34.01
C VAL A 124 5.26 9.88 33.37
N ASP A 125 5.60 9.33 32.21
CA ASP A 125 5.57 7.89 31.88
C ASP A 125 4.22 7.16 31.72
N ASN A 126 3.77 7.03 30.46
CA ASN A 126 2.89 5.94 29.99
C ASN A 126 2.95 5.68 28.45
N ASP A 127 3.98 6.17 27.75
CA ASP A 127 3.86 6.42 26.29
C ASP A 127 4.17 5.20 25.39
N LEU A 128 4.54 4.05 25.97
CA LEU A 128 4.83 2.84 25.17
C LEU A 128 3.59 1.99 24.88
N PHE A 129 2.49 2.13 25.65
CA PHE A 129 1.27 1.35 25.42
C PHE A 129 0.24 2.06 24.52
N LEU A 130 0.38 3.37 24.30
CA LEU A 130 -0.54 4.16 23.47
C LEU A 130 -0.12 4.25 21.99
N ARG A 131 1.15 3.98 21.66
CA ARG A 131 1.65 4.09 20.27
C ARG A 131 1.23 2.94 19.35
N LEU A 132 0.77 1.82 19.89
CA LEU A 132 0.15 0.75 19.10
C LEU A 132 -1.33 1.07 18.78
N GLU A 133 -1.93 2.05 19.45
CA GLU A 133 -3.29 2.56 19.15
C GLU A 133 -3.29 3.73 18.17
N ALA A 134 -2.14 4.14 17.64
CA ALA A 134 -2.02 5.13 16.57
C ALA A 134 -2.12 4.53 15.16
N ILE A 135 -2.69 3.32 15.03
CA ILE A 135 -3.57 3.06 13.89
C ILE A 135 -4.66 4.13 14.06
N SER A 136 -4.79 5.12 13.16
CA SER A 136 -5.87 6.12 13.23
C SER A 136 -7.11 5.44 13.82
N ARG A 137 -7.44 5.74 15.09
CA ARG A 137 -8.62 5.18 15.74
C ARG A 137 -9.75 5.75 14.92
N ILE A 138 -10.18 4.99 13.92
CA ILE A 138 -11.20 5.41 12.97
C ILE A 138 -12.39 5.73 13.88
N SER A 139 -12.75 7.01 13.96
CA SER A 139 -13.84 7.42 14.85
C SER A 139 -15.07 6.65 14.41
N GLU A 140 -15.91 6.21 15.35
CA GLU A 140 -17.16 5.55 15.00
C GLU A 140 -17.99 6.41 14.04
N ALA A 141 -17.90 7.74 14.18
CA ALA A 141 -18.49 8.71 13.25
C ALA A 141 -17.85 8.69 11.85
N ASP A 142 -16.54 8.46 11.75
CA ASP A 142 -15.83 8.34 10.46
C ASP A 142 -16.17 7.02 9.78
N ILE A 143 -16.31 5.93 10.55
CA ILE A 143 -16.79 4.63 10.04
C ILE A 143 -18.22 4.79 9.54
N GLU A 144 -19.10 5.44 10.31
CA GLU A 144 -20.50 5.66 9.92
C GLU A 144 -20.60 6.52 8.65
N THR A 145 -19.82 7.60 8.59
CA THR A 145 -19.77 8.48 7.42
C THR A 145 -19.27 7.71 6.19
N SER A 146 -18.23 6.89 6.36
CA SER A 146 -17.70 6.07 5.27
C SER A 146 -18.71 5.01 4.81
N ARG A 147 -19.38 4.34 5.77
CA ARG A 147 -20.42 3.35 5.48
C ARG A 147 -21.60 3.97 4.77
N HIS A 148 -22.04 5.15 5.19
CA HIS A 148 -23.13 5.88 4.56
C HIS A 148 -22.79 6.22 3.11
N ARG A 149 -21.59 6.76 2.86
CA ARG A 149 -21.12 7.10 1.51
C ARG A 149 -20.96 5.87 0.62
N ILE A 150 -20.42 4.76 1.15
CA ILE A 150 -20.31 3.50 0.41
C ILE A 150 -21.70 2.93 0.11
N SER A 151 -22.61 2.94 1.09
CA SER A 151 -23.98 2.44 0.93
C SER A 151 -24.75 3.25 -0.10
N GLU A 152 -24.67 4.57 -0.06
CA GLU A 152 -25.29 5.47 -1.04
C GLU A 152 -24.72 5.20 -2.44
N PHE A 153 -23.40 5.08 -2.56
CA PHE A 153 -22.75 4.76 -3.84
C PHE A 153 -23.20 3.39 -4.38
N LEU A 154 -23.16 2.34 -3.55
CA LEU A 154 -23.57 0.99 -3.97
C LEU A 154 -25.06 0.86 -4.26
N SER A 155 -25.90 1.73 -3.68
CA SER A 155 -27.34 1.75 -3.95
C SER A 155 -27.69 2.53 -5.22
N THR A 156 -26.82 3.43 -5.65
CA THR A 156 -27.00 4.27 -6.84
C THR A 156 -26.35 3.69 -8.10
N HIS A 157 -25.41 2.75 -7.96
CA HIS A 157 -24.71 2.11 -9.07
C HIS A 157 -25.11 0.64 -9.22
N THR A 158 -25.20 0.17 -10.46
CA THR A 158 -25.45 -1.26 -10.72
C THR A 158 -24.13 -2.03 -10.81
N ALA A 159 -24.15 -3.31 -10.45
CA ALA A 159 -22.94 -4.15 -10.51
C ALA A 159 -22.27 -4.16 -11.90
N TYR A 160 -23.05 -3.93 -12.98
CA TYR A 160 -22.55 -3.88 -14.35
C TYR A 160 -21.69 -2.66 -14.65
N GLU A 161 -21.87 -1.54 -13.94
CA GLU A 161 -21.05 -0.33 -14.11
C GLU A 161 -19.67 -0.48 -13.45
N LEU A 162 -19.56 -1.37 -12.46
CA LEU A 162 -18.33 -1.67 -11.74
C LEU A 162 -17.50 -2.77 -12.40
N LEU A 163 -18.12 -3.57 -13.27
CA LEU A 163 -17.44 -4.63 -13.99
C LEU A 163 -16.71 -4.05 -15.21
N PRO A 164 -15.43 -4.42 -15.43
CA PRO A 164 -14.76 -4.08 -16.67
C PRO A 164 -15.47 -4.75 -17.87
N GLU A 165 -15.34 -4.17 -19.07
CA GLU A 165 -15.93 -4.73 -20.31
C GLU A 165 -15.55 -6.20 -20.54
N SER A 166 -14.40 -6.62 -20.03
CA SER A 166 -14.03 -8.03 -19.91
C SER A 166 -13.24 -8.26 -18.62
N GLY A 167 -13.51 -9.39 -17.96
CA GLY A 167 -12.85 -9.78 -16.73
C GLY A 167 -12.76 -11.29 -16.61
N LYS A 168 -11.64 -11.78 -16.10
CA LYS A 168 -11.47 -13.19 -15.78
C LYS A 168 -12.05 -13.45 -14.40
N VAL A 169 -13.07 -14.30 -14.32
CA VAL A 169 -13.65 -14.76 -13.05
C VAL A 169 -13.13 -16.17 -12.77
N ILE A 170 -12.66 -16.39 -11.54
CA ILE A 170 -12.18 -17.69 -11.08
C ILE A 170 -13.02 -18.05 -9.87
N ALA A 171 -13.61 -19.24 -9.89
CA ALA A 171 -14.26 -19.87 -8.75
C ALA A 171 -13.56 -21.20 -8.48
N LEU A 172 -13.35 -21.53 -7.22
CA LEU A 172 -12.69 -22.75 -6.80
C LEU A 172 -13.73 -23.76 -6.32
N ASP A 173 -13.63 -25.01 -6.76
CA ASP A 173 -14.49 -26.08 -6.24
C ASP A 173 -14.17 -26.32 -4.76
N VAL A 174 -15.19 -26.54 -3.92
CA VAL A 174 -15.02 -26.87 -2.49
C VAL A 174 -14.18 -28.12 -2.24
N ASN A 175 -14.13 -29.04 -3.20
CA ASN A 175 -13.34 -30.27 -3.12
C ASN A 175 -11.90 -30.09 -3.64
N LEU A 176 -11.53 -28.89 -4.10
CA LEU A 176 -10.20 -28.60 -4.61
C LEU A 176 -9.17 -28.66 -3.46
N PRO A 177 -8.11 -29.48 -3.55
CA PRO A 177 -7.04 -29.50 -2.57
C PRO A 177 -6.43 -28.12 -2.32
N VAL A 178 -6.22 -27.77 -1.05
CA VAL A 178 -5.72 -26.44 -0.62
C VAL A 178 -4.42 -26.03 -1.32
N LYS A 179 -3.49 -26.98 -1.54
CA LYS A 179 -2.23 -26.74 -2.28
C LYS A 179 -2.47 -26.32 -3.73
N GLN A 180 -3.46 -26.93 -4.40
CA GLN A 180 -3.84 -26.57 -5.77
C GLN A 180 -4.58 -25.23 -5.80
N ALA A 181 -5.48 -25.00 -4.84
CA ALA A 181 -6.14 -23.71 -4.66
C ALA A 181 -5.11 -22.56 -4.53
N PHE A 182 -4.06 -22.76 -3.73
CA PHE A 182 -2.97 -21.79 -3.60
C PHE A 182 -2.24 -21.52 -4.91
N HIS A 183 -1.86 -22.60 -5.62
CA HIS A 183 -1.16 -22.47 -6.90
C HIS A 183 -1.97 -21.65 -7.90
N ILE A 184 -3.29 -21.90 -7.97
CA ILE A 184 -4.21 -21.13 -8.82
C ILE A 184 -4.27 -19.67 -8.37
N LEU A 185 -4.46 -19.37 -7.08
CA LEU A 185 -4.52 -17.98 -6.60
C LEU A 185 -3.22 -17.22 -6.94
N TYR A 186 -2.07 -17.85 -6.75
CA TYR A 186 -0.75 -17.27 -7.05
C TYR A 186 -0.53 -17.06 -8.54
N GLU A 187 -0.72 -18.09 -9.38
CA GLU A 187 -0.52 -17.99 -10.83
C GLU A 187 -1.46 -16.97 -11.48
N GLN A 188 -2.67 -16.86 -10.94
CA GLN A 188 -3.69 -15.96 -11.48
C GLN A 188 -3.62 -14.56 -10.86
N GLY A 189 -2.71 -14.33 -9.89
CA GLY A 189 -2.52 -13.04 -9.24
C GLY A 189 -3.75 -12.54 -8.48
N ILE A 190 -4.63 -13.43 -8.03
CA ILE A 190 -5.86 -13.07 -7.32
C ILE A 190 -5.73 -13.32 -5.81
N PRO A 191 -6.04 -12.34 -4.95
CA PRO A 191 -5.88 -12.48 -3.50
C PRO A 191 -7.06 -13.22 -2.83
N VAL A 192 -8.18 -13.37 -3.55
CA VAL A 192 -9.41 -14.00 -3.07
C VAL A 192 -10.15 -14.66 -4.23
N ALA A 193 -10.76 -15.81 -3.97
CA ALA A 193 -11.66 -16.48 -4.92
C ALA A 193 -12.91 -17.03 -4.21
N PRO A 194 -14.10 -16.94 -4.84
CA PRO A 194 -15.29 -17.60 -4.34
C PRO A 194 -15.16 -19.13 -4.39
N LEU A 195 -15.73 -19.80 -3.39
CA LEU A 195 -15.86 -21.25 -3.31
C LEU A 195 -17.20 -21.69 -3.88
N TRP A 196 -17.16 -22.56 -4.88
CA TRP A 196 -18.31 -23.15 -5.55
C TRP A 196 -18.51 -24.58 -5.09
N ASP A 197 -19.68 -24.88 -4.54
CA ASP A 197 -20.10 -26.24 -4.25
C ASP A 197 -20.91 -26.79 -5.43
N PHE A 198 -20.34 -27.77 -6.12
CA PHE A 198 -20.98 -28.43 -7.25
C PHE A 198 -22.25 -29.18 -6.85
N CYS A 199 -22.32 -29.76 -5.65
CA CYS A 199 -23.45 -30.56 -5.20
C CYS A 199 -24.68 -29.68 -4.92
N THR A 200 -24.47 -28.50 -4.35
CA THR A 200 -25.54 -27.54 -4.04
C THR A 200 -25.76 -26.50 -5.13
N ALA A 201 -24.86 -26.44 -6.12
CA ALA A 201 -24.83 -25.42 -7.18
C ALA A 201 -24.87 -23.99 -6.61
N GLN A 202 -24.11 -23.76 -5.55
CA GLN A 202 -24.09 -22.48 -4.83
C GLN A 202 -22.67 -22.05 -4.47
N PHE A 203 -22.52 -20.73 -4.32
CA PHE A 203 -21.34 -20.14 -3.72
C PHE A 203 -21.48 -20.23 -2.19
N VAL A 204 -20.63 -21.03 -1.57
CA VAL A 204 -20.70 -21.33 -0.13
C VAL A 204 -19.77 -20.45 0.70
N GLY A 205 -18.89 -19.68 0.06
CA GLY A 205 -17.97 -18.78 0.75
C GLY A 205 -16.92 -18.18 -0.16
N VAL A 206 -15.88 -17.61 0.45
CA VAL A 206 -14.71 -17.06 -0.21
C VAL A 206 -13.45 -17.62 0.46
N LEU A 207 -12.44 -17.90 -0.34
CA LEU A 207 -11.11 -18.29 0.11
C LEU A 207 -10.15 -17.14 -0.18
N SER A 208 -9.51 -16.62 0.87
CA SER A 208 -8.57 -15.51 0.81
C SER A 208 -7.18 -15.91 1.28
N ALA A 209 -6.18 -15.08 0.95
CA ALA A 209 -4.83 -15.22 1.50
C ALA A 209 -4.78 -15.17 3.03
N LEU A 210 -5.76 -14.53 3.69
CA LEU A 210 -5.86 -14.50 5.15
C LEU A 210 -6.26 -15.86 5.72
N ASP A 211 -7.22 -16.54 5.08
CA ASP A 211 -7.65 -17.88 5.49
C ASP A 211 -6.48 -18.85 5.46
N PHE A 212 -5.58 -18.70 4.49
CA PHE A 212 -4.35 -19.47 4.44
C PHE A 212 -3.42 -19.19 5.63
N ILE A 213 -3.21 -17.91 5.99
CA ILE A 213 -2.41 -17.54 7.17
C ILE A 213 -3.02 -18.16 8.43
N LEU A 214 -4.34 -18.16 8.56
CA LEU A 214 -5.04 -18.76 9.68
C LEU A 214 -4.89 -20.29 9.70
N ILE A 215 -5.05 -20.97 8.56
CA ILE A 215 -4.86 -22.42 8.43
C ILE A 215 -3.42 -22.82 8.79
N LEU A 216 -2.41 -22.08 8.31
CA LEU A 216 -1.01 -22.32 8.66
C LEU A 216 -0.71 -22.08 10.15
N ARG A 217 -1.34 -21.06 10.74
CA ARG A 217 -1.13 -20.69 12.14
C ARG A 217 -1.80 -21.68 13.09
N GLU A 218 -2.96 -22.21 12.73
CA GLU A 218 -3.73 -23.15 13.55
C GLU A 218 -3.27 -24.61 13.36
N GLY A 219 -2.80 -24.98 12.16
CA GLY A 219 -2.21 -26.30 11.88
C GLY A 219 -0.79 -26.50 12.43
N GLY A 220 -0.21 -25.49 13.08
CA GLY A 220 1.17 -25.50 13.60
C GLY A 220 1.35 -26.10 15.00
N CYS A 221 0.28 -26.35 15.76
CA CYS A 221 0.40 -26.83 17.14
C CYS A 221 0.30 -28.35 17.33
N ASP A 222 -0.30 -29.11 16.41
CA ASP A 222 -0.32 -30.58 16.52
C ASP A 222 -0.26 -31.24 15.12
N GLY A 223 0.94 -31.67 14.70
CA GLY A 223 1.14 -32.72 13.68
C GLY A 223 0.89 -32.39 12.19
N GLY A 224 0.50 -31.18 11.80
CA GLY A 224 0.01 -30.87 10.44
C GLY A 224 1.05 -30.62 9.34
N LEU A 225 2.33 -30.42 9.66
CA LEU A 225 3.35 -30.15 8.63
C LEU A 225 3.70 -31.36 7.75
N SER A 226 3.27 -32.57 8.13
CA SER A 226 3.43 -33.77 7.31
C SER A 226 2.51 -33.78 6.07
N PHE A 227 1.40 -33.04 6.07
CA PHE A 227 0.45 -33.04 4.95
C PHE A 227 0.90 -32.18 3.76
N PHE A 228 1.88 -31.29 3.95
CA PHE A 228 2.38 -30.43 2.86
C PHE A 228 3.69 -30.94 2.24
N LEU A 229 4.38 -31.89 2.89
CA LEU A 229 5.69 -32.38 2.45
C LEU A 229 5.71 -33.83 1.92
N ASP A 230 4.63 -34.62 2.06
CA ASP A 230 4.60 -35.95 1.47
C ASP A 230 3.81 -36.01 0.15
N LYS A 231 4.62 -36.23 -0.91
CA LYS A 231 4.35 -36.59 -2.32
C LYS A 231 3.74 -35.55 -3.27
#